data_AF-A0A971H6V1-F1
#
_entry.id   AF-A0A971H6V1-F1
#
_cell.length_a   1.000
_cell.length_b   1.000
_cell.length_c   1.000
_cell.angle_alpha   90.00
_cell.angle_beta   90.00
_cell.angle_gamma   90.00
#
_symmetry.space_group_name_H-M   'P 1'
#
loop_
_entity.id
_entity.type
_entity.pdbx_description
1 polymer ?
#
loop_
_entity_poly.entity_id
_entity_poly.type
_entity_poly.pdbx_seq_one_letter_code
_entity_poly.pdbx_strand_id
1 'polypeptide(L)'
;EGAIISAIGSAVGVAIGVIISLYLNRYGIDFTDALSGIDMEMSSVFYPRVNWIATILVYVYAVVISSLATLVPSRRAAKIQPVEALKYV
;
A
#
# COMPACT_ATOMS: atom_id res chain seq x y z
N GLU A 1 -11.56 -11.77 12.23
CA GLU A 1 -10.13 -11.48 12.44
C GLU A 1 -9.47 -10.77 11.25
N GLY A 2 -9.77 -11.16 9.99
CA GLY A 2 -9.19 -10.54 8.80
C GLY A 2 -9.24 -8.99 8.76
N ALA A 3 -10.34 -8.39 9.22
CA ALA A 3 -10.50 -6.92 9.26
C ALA A 3 -9.56 -6.21 10.27
N ILE A 4 -9.22 -6.86 11.38
CA ILE A 4 -8.31 -6.29 12.38
C ILE A 4 -6.87 -6.38 11.87
N ILE A 5 -6.53 -7.55 11.30
CA ILE A 5 -5.22 -7.79 10.70
C ILE A 5 -4.99 -6.84 9.52
N SER A 6 -6.01 -6.60 8.68
CA SER A 6 -5.92 -5.66 7.57
C SER A 6 -5.76 -4.21 8.02
N ALA A 7 -6.44 -3.80 9.09
CA ALA A 7 -6.31 -2.46 9.65
C ALA A 7 -4.88 -2.19 10.15
N ILE A 8 -4.30 -3.15 10.88
CA ILE A 8 -2.93 -3.04 11.41
C ILE A 8 -1.91 -3.08 10.25
N GLY A 9 -2.04 -4.04 9.33
CA GLY A 9 -1.13 -4.17 8.20
C GLY A 9 -1.13 -2.93 7.29
N SER A 10 -2.32 -2.36 7.03
CA SER A 10 -2.45 -1.14 6.24
C SER A 10 -1.85 0.08 6.97
N ALA A 11 -1.94 0.12 8.31
CA ALA A 11 -1.41 1.25 9.09
C ALA A 11 0.12 1.25 9.06
N VAL A 12 0.72 0.07 9.22
CA VAL A 12 2.18 -0.12 9.08
C VAL A 12 2.63 0.21 7.65
N GLY A 13 1.92 -0.27 6.64
CA GLY A 13 2.24 0.01 5.23
C GLY A 13 2.21 1.50 4.89
N VAL A 14 1.19 2.22 5.37
CA VAL A 14 1.08 3.67 5.16
C VAL A 14 2.15 4.43 5.93
N ALA A 15 2.46 4.04 7.16
CA ALA A 15 3.56 4.64 7.91
C ALA A 15 4.90 4.51 7.16
N ILE A 16 5.21 3.31 6.64
CA ILE A 16 6.40 3.07 5.84
C ILE A 16 6.37 3.90 4.54
N GLY A 17 5.24 3.92 3.82
CA GLY A 17 5.08 4.69 2.60
C GLY A 17 5.25 6.20 2.80
N VAL A 18 4.75 6.75 3.91
CA VAL A 18 4.94 8.16 4.29
C VAL A 18 6.40 8.44 4.61
N ILE A 19 7.07 7.57 5.37
CA ILE A 19 8.51 7.72 5.69
C ILE A 19 9.34 7.73 4.40
N ILE A 20 9.07 6.79 3.49
CA ILE A 20 9.71 6.72 2.17
C ILE A 20 9.43 8.01 1.40
N SER A 21 8.17 8.44 1.32
CA SER A 21 7.81 9.65 0.58
C SER A 21 8.45 10.93 1.14
N LEU A 22 8.56 11.04 2.48
CA LEU A 22 9.28 12.15 3.14
C LEU A 22 10.79 12.08 2.91
N TYR A 23 11.37 10.88 2.90
CA TYR A 23 12.77 10.68 2.55
C TYR A 23 13.03 11.12 1.11
N LEU A 24 12.24 10.65 0.15
CA LEU A 24 12.35 11.07 -1.25
C LEU A 24 12.05 12.56 -1.45
N ASN A 25 11.16 13.16 -0.64
CA ASN A 25 10.93 14.61 -0.65
C ASN A 25 12.19 15.39 -0.25
N ARG A 26 12.93 14.90 0.75
CA ARG A 26 14.12 15.58 1.29
C ARG A 26 15.37 15.38 0.45
N TYR A 27 15.54 14.20 -0.14
CA TYR A 27 16.67 13.93 -1.03
C TYR A 27 16.43 14.47 -2.45
N GLY A 28 15.16 14.73 -2.81
CA GLY A 28 14.78 15.11 -4.18
C GLY A 28 14.95 13.91 -5.10
N ILE A 29 13.97 13.67 -5.97
CA ILE A 29 14.21 12.73 -7.06
C ILE A 29 14.87 13.58 -8.16
N ASP A 30 16.18 13.46 -8.26
CA ASP A 30 16.95 14.16 -9.29
C ASP A 30 16.72 13.47 -10.63
N PHE A 31 15.73 13.95 -11.39
CA PHE A 31 15.44 13.45 -12.73
C PHE A 31 16.38 14.05 -13.79
N THR A 32 17.35 14.86 -13.37
CA THR A 32 18.33 15.51 -14.25
C THR A 32 19.04 14.51 -15.17
N ASP A 33 19.44 13.34 -14.66
CA ASP A 33 20.09 12.30 -15.47
C ASP A 33 19.12 11.59 -16.43
N ALA A 34 17.86 11.36 -16.00
CA ALA A 34 16.85 10.67 -16.80
C ALA A 34 16.22 11.56 -17.90
N LEU A 35 16.29 12.88 -17.73
CA LEU A 35 15.81 13.89 -18.69
C LEU A 35 16.96 14.53 -19.49
N SER A 36 18.19 14.03 -19.35
CA SER A 36 19.37 14.51 -20.08
C SER A 36 19.18 14.31 -21.59
N GLY A 37 18.71 15.36 -22.27
CA GLY A 37 18.35 15.34 -23.70
C GLY A 37 16.98 15.94 -24.03
N ILE A 38 16.18 16.31 -23.03
CA ILE A 38 14.94 17.09 -23.21
C ILE A 38 15.18 18.47 -22.62
N ASP A 39 15.37 19.49 -23.47
CA ASP A 39 15.45 20.90 -23.05
C ASP A 39 14.09 21.34 -22.50
N MET A 40 13.85 21.08 -21.21
CA MET A 40 12.75 21.68 -20.48
C MET A 40 13.30 22.86 -19.68
N GLU A 41 12.90 24.09 -20.02
CA GLU A 41 13.18 25.33 -19.28
C GLU A 41 12.54 25.37 -17.86
N MET A 42 12.17 24.22 -17.31
CA MET A 42 11.50 24.08 -16.02
C MET A 42 12.34 23.18 -15.11
N SER A 43 12.74 23.74 -13.96
CA SER A 43 13.48 23.12 -12.85
C SER A 43 13.41 21.58 -12.82
N SER A 44 14.50 20.90 -13.20
CA SER A 44 14.67 19.43 -13.32
C SER A 44 14.52 18.62 -12.02
N VAL A 45 14.04 19.23 -10.94
CA VAL A 45 13.93 18.62 -9.61
C VAL A 45 12.46 18.46 -9.23
N PHE A 46 11.98 17.22 -9.24
CA PHE A 46 10.65 16.88 -8.73
C PHE A 46 10.72 16.71 -7.21
N TYR A 47 10.02 17.58 -6.49
CA TYR A 47 9.79 17.43 -5.06
C TYR A 47 8.44 16.74 -4.84
N PRO A 48 8.40 15.43 -4.55
CA PRO A 48 7.15 14.74 -4.27
C PRO A 48 6.52 15.31 -3.01
N ARG A 49 5.47 16.14 -3.14
CA ARG A 49 4.74 16.67 -1.98
C ARG A 49 3.79 15.61 -1.45
N VAL A 50 3.94 15.29 -0.17
CA VAL A 50 3.00 14.41 0.52
C VAL A 50 1.66 15.13 0.67
N ASN A 51 0.63 14.62 0.00
CA ASN A 51 -0.74 15.08 0.18
C ASN A 51 -1.43 14.19 1.23
N TRP A 52 -1.67 14.74 2.42
CA TRP A 52 -2.31 14.06 3.53
C TRP A 52 -3.70 13.48 3.19
N ILE A 53 -4.47 14.14 2.33
CA ILE A 53 -5.79 13.66 1.89
C ILE A 53 -5.61 12.39 1.05
N ALA A 54 -4.65 12.39 0.13
CA ALA A 54 -4.35 11.22 -0.69
C ALA A 54 -3.82 10.06 0.17
N THR A 55 -2.96 10.33 1.14
CA THR A 55 -2.45 9.31 2.07
C THR A 55 -3.57 8.64 2.86
N ILE A 56 -4.52 9.42 3.40
CA ILE A 56 -5.67 8.89 4.13
C ILE A 56 -6.59 8.09 3.20
N LEU A 57 -6.84 8.58 1.98
CA LEU A 57 -7.63 7.84 0.99
C LEU A 57 -6.99 6.50 0.65
N VAL A 58 -5.68 6.47 0.42
CA VAL A 58 -4.92 5.23 0.14
C VAL A 58 -4.98 4.27 1.32
N TYR A 59 -4.88 4.77 2.56
CA TYR A 59 -5.04 3.95 3.76
C TYR A 59 -6.42 3.27 3.80
N VAL A 60 -7.49 4.05 3.64
CA VAL A 60 -8.87 3.52 3.64
C VAL A 60 -9.06 2.51 2.51
N TYR A 61 -8.56 2.82 1.31
CA TYR A 61 -8.61 1.91 0.16
C TYR A 61 -7.89 0.60 0.44
N ALA A 62 -6.69 0.64 1.02
CA ALA A 62 -5.91 -0.54 1.35
C ALA A 62 -6.63 -1.42 2.38
N VAL A 63 -7.21 -0.83 3.43
CA VAL A 63 -7.99 -1.55 4.45
C VAL A 63 -9.22 -2.22 3.81
N VAL A 64 -9.95 -1.50 2.96
CA VAL A 64 -11.16 -2.01 2.31
C VAL A 64 -10.82 -3.16 1.35
N ILE A 65 -9.84 -2.97 0.46
CA ILE A 65 -9.45 -4.00 -0.52
C ILE A 65 -8.92 -5.25 0.18
N SER A 66 -8.04 -5.10 1.17
CA SER A 66 -7.46 -6.25 1.88
C SER A 66 -8.50 -6.98 2.73
N SER A 67 -9.44 -6.27 3.36
CA SER A 67 -10.57 -6.88 4.07
C SER A 67 -11.52 -7.61 3.12
N LEU A 68 -11.77 -7.07 1.92
CA LEU A 68 -12.55 -7.75 0.88
C LEU A 68 -11.82 -8.98 0.35
N ALA A 69 -10.50 -8.90 0.16
CA ALA A 69 -9.68 -10.03 -0.27
C ALA A 69 -9.71 -11.17 0.75
N THR A 70 -9.85 -10.90 2.06
CA THR A 70 -9.95 -11.94 3.10
C THR A 70 -11.31 -12.67 3.13
N LEU A 71 -12.36 -12.09 2.56
CA LEU A 71 -13.68 -12.76 2.48
C LEU A 71 -13.68 -13.97 1.54
N VAL A 72 -12.90 -13.93 0.46
CA VAL A 72 -12.80 -15.03 -0.52
C VAL A 72 -12.22 -16.31 0.10
N PRO A 73 -11.03 -16.31 0.75
CA PRO A 73 -10.49 -17.51 1.38
C PRO A 73 -11.32 -17.94 2.59
N SER A 74 -11.89 -17.01 3.36
CA SER A 74 -12.73 -17.34 4.51
C SER A 74 -13.99 -18.11 4.09
N ARG A 75 -14.62 -17.72 2.97
CA ARG A 75 -15.73 -18.49 2.38
C ARG A 75 -15.33 -19.85 1.85
N ARG A 76 -14.09 -20.01 1.33
CA ARG A 76 -13.57 -21.31 0.91
C ARG A 76 -13.31 -22.22 2.11
N ALA A 77 -12.71 -21.70 3.18
CA ALA A 77 -12.46 -22.45 4.42
C ALA A 77 -13.75 -22.95 5.08
N ALA A 78 -14.80 -22.12 5.11
CA ALA A 78 -16.10 -22.50 5.67
C ALA A 78 -16.83 -23.62 4.90
N LYS A 79 -16.43 -23.91 3.65
CA LYS A 79 -17.02 -24.99 2.83
C LYS A 79 -16.28 -26.32 2.92
N ILE A 80 -15.12 -26.37 3.59
CA ILE A 80 -14.40 -27.63 3.82
C ILE A 80 -15.24 -28.48 4.76
N GLN A 81 -15.57 -29.71 4.35
CA GLN A 81 -16.39 -30.59 5.17
C GLN A 81 -15.64 -30.91 6.48
N PRO A 82 -16.30 -30.81 7.66
CA PRO A 82 -15.63 -31.05 8.94
C PRO A 82 -14.97 -32.43 9.03
N VAL A 83 -15.51 -33.42 8.30
CA VAL A 83 -14.97 -34.77 8.22
C VAL A 83 -13.63 -34.85 7.45
N GLU A 84 -13.43 -33.99 6.45
CA GLU A 84 -12.14 -33.89 5.73
C GLU A 84 -11.12 -33.14 6.59
N ALA A 85 -11.54 -32.09 7.31
CA ALA A 85 -10.65 -31.36 8.20
C ALA A 85 -10.08 -32.24 9.33
N LEU A 86 -10.87 -33.16 9.87
CA LEU A 86 -10.45 -34.12 10.89
C LEU A 86 -9.48 -35.21 10.39
N LYS A 87 -9.43 -35.47 9.08
CA LYS A 87 -8.46 -36.41 8.48
C LYS A 87 -7.04 -35.83 8.37
N TYR A 88 -6.90 -34.51 8.49
CA TYR A 88 -5.61 -33.81 8.42
C TYR A 88 -5.01 -33.50 9.79
N VAL A 89 -5.65 -33.92 10.88
CA VAL A 89 -5.16 -33.79 12.27
C VAL A 89 -4.38 -35.03 12.68
#